data_AF-A0A1G2CFQ5-F1
#
_entry.id   AF-A0A1G2CFQ5-F1
#
_cell.length_a   1.000
_cell.length_b   1.000
_cell.length_c   1.000
_cell.angle_alpha   90.00
_cell.angle_beta   90.00
_cell.angle_gamma   90.00
#
_symmetry.space_group_name_H-M   'P 1'
#
loop_
_entity.id
_entity.type
_entity.pdbx_description
1 polymer ?
#
loop_
_entity_poly.entity_id
_entity_poly.type
_entity_poly.pdbx_seq_one_letter_code
_entity_poly.pdbx_strand_id
1 'polypeptide(L)'
;MTLHWQQFTRNDQLLAISAEIVRASIWEQKDREKFVGALERAFALIDASLDDPRWQSELSELLCLRDEIGKYYCGERRGIGALSAAM
;
A
#
# COMPACT_ATOMS: atom_id res chain seq x y z
N MET A 1 -9.00 -0.61 13.53
CA MET A 1 -9.91 -0.32 12.41
C MET A 1 -10.57 -1.63 11.98
N THR A 2 -11.59 -2.12 12.69
CA THR A 2 -11.77 -3.58 12.83
C THR A 2 -13.10 -4.19 12.35
N LEU A 3 -13.96 -3.51 11.58
CA LEU A 3 -15.19 -4.19 11.07
C LEU A 3 -15.58 -3.92 9.61
N HIS A 4 -15.18 -2.82 8.98
CA HIS A 4 -15.61 -2.49 7.61
C HIS A 4 -14.66 -2.99 6.50
N TRP A 5 -13.39 -3.25 6.80
CA TRP A 5 -12.41 -3.56 5.75
C TRP A 5 -12.67 -4.91 5.05
N GLN A 6 -13.07 -5.91 5.83
CA GLN A 6 -13.36 -7.27 5.37
C GLN A 6 -14.66 -7.37 4.54
N GLN A 7 -15.43 -6.28 4.43
CA GLN A 7 -16.65 -6.24 3.61
C GLN A 7 -16.37 -5.85 2.15
N PHE A 8 -15.28 -5.12 1.90
CA PHE A 8 -14.84 -4.73 0.56
C PHE A 8 -14.36 -5.92 -0.23
N THR A 9 -14.62 -6.00 -1.53
CA THR A 9 -14.08 -7.08 -2.36
C THR A 9 -12.56 -7.02 -2.40
N ARG A 10 -11.90 -8.12 -2.81
CA ARG A 10 -10.45 -8.13 -3.02
C ARG A 10 -9.99 -7.00 -3.95
N ASN A 11 -10.77 -6.71 -5.00
CA ASN A 11 -10.47 -5.64 -5.95
C ASN A 11 -10.63 -4.24 -5.32
N ASP A 12 -11.65 -4.03 -4.49
CA ASP A 12 -11.82 -2.77 -3.76
C ASP A 12 -10.66 -2.53 -2.78
N GLN A 13 -10.22 -3.59 -2.10
CA GLN A 13 -9.08 -3.54 -1.19
C GLN A 13 -7.79 -3.18 -1.93
N LEU A 14 -7.53 -3.85 -3.06
CA LEU A 14 -6.41 -3.54 -3.93
C LEU A 14 -6.48 -2.09 -4.45
N LEU A 15 -7.65 -1.64 -4.90
CA LEU A 15 -7.85 -0.27 -5.40
C LEU A 15 -7.52 0.78 -4.32
N ALA A 16 -7.93 0.54 -3.08
CA ALA A 16 -7.62 1.43 -1.96
C ALA A 16 -6.11 1.43 -1.62
N ILE A 17 -5.43 0.28 -1.66
CA ILE A 17 -3.97 0.19 -1.51
C ILE A 17 -3.27 1.00 -2.61
N SER A 18 -3.65 0.76 -3.88
CA SER A 18 -3.10 1.48 -5.04
C SER A 18 -3.33 2.98 -4.94
N ALA A 19 -4.50 3.42 -4.47
CA ALA A 19 -4.82 4.84 -4.29
C ALA A 19 -3.87 5.53 -3.29
N GLU A 20 -3.43 4.85 -2.24
CA GLU A 20 -2.44 5.40 -1.31
C GLU A 20 -1.02 5.42 -1.91
N ILE A 21 -0.65 4.42 -2.71
CA ILE A 21 0.64 4.40 -3.41
C ILE A 21 0.72 5.52 -4.46
N VAL A 22 -0.35 5.74 -5.23
CA VAL A 22 -0.48 6.90 -6.14
C VAL A 22 -0.44 8.21 -5.35
N ARG A 23 -1.09 8.28 -4.19
CA ARG A 23 -1.01 9.47 -3.33
C ARG A 23 0.41 9.74 -2.85
N ALA A 24 1.16 8.69 -2.49
CA ALA A 24 2.57 8.82 -2.14
C ALA A 24 3.37 9.40 -3.33
N SER A 25 3.17 8.91 -4.55
CA SER A 25 3.89 9.43 -5.74
C SER A 25 3.59 10.91 -6.00
N ILE A 26 2.36 11.37 -5.75
CA ILE A 26 1.97 12.79 -5.89
C ILE A 26 2.73 13.69 -4.90
N TRP A 27 3.01 13.21 -3.69
CA TRP A 27 3.60 14.01 -2.59
C TRP A 27 5.10 13.84 -2.40
N GLU A 28 5.73 12.79 -2.96
CA GLU A 28 7.13 12.42 -2.75
C GLU A 28 8.12 13.61 -2.81
N GLN A 29 7.96 14.49 -3.81
CA GLN A 29 8.84 15.65 -4.03
C GLN A 29 8.25 16.98 -3.52
N LYS A 30 7.06 16.96 -2.92
CA LYS A 30 6.31 18.16 -2.53
C LYS A 30 6.20 18.32 -1.02
N ASP A 31 5.93 17.23 -0.32
CA ASP A 31 5.62 17.24 1.11
C ASP A 31 5.96 15.88 1.71
N ARG A 32 7.05 15.85 2.51
CA ARG A 32 7.56 14.62 3.12
C ARG A 32 6.55 14.00 4.08
N GLU A 33 5.83 14.81 4.85
CA GLU A 33 4.87 14.29 5.84
C GLU A 33 3.70 13.61 5.13
N LYS A 34 3.18 14.24 4.07
CA LYS A 34 2.10 13.63 3.26
C LYS A 34 2.56 12.40 2.49
N PHE A 35 3.80 12.39 2.01
CA PHE A 35 4.41 11.22 1.38
C PHE A 35 4.47 10.04 2.36
N VAL A 36 5.11 10.24 3.51
CA VAL A 36 5.25 9.22 4.55
C VAL A 36 3.89 8.74 5.03
N GLY A 37 2.96 9.65 5.31
CA GLY A 37 1.61 9.29 5.75
C GLY A 37 0.82 8.49 4.70
N ALA A 38 1.10 8.66 3.40
CA ALA A 38 0.51 7.80 2.37
C ALA A 38 1.08 6.38 2.38
N LEU A 39 2.39 6.23 2.59
CA LEU A 39 3.00 4.91 2.76
C LEU A 39 2.45 4.19 4.01
N GLU A 40 2.31 4.90 5.13
CA GLU A 40 1.76 4.34 6.38
C GLU A 40 0.32 3.87 6.23
N ARG A 41 -0.50 4.60 5.47
CA ARG A 41 -1.86 4.14 5.14
C ARG A 41 -1.84 2.93 4.22
N ALA A 42 -0.96 2.89 3.22
CA ALA A 42 -0.80 1.70 2.38
C ALA A 42 -0.40 0.46 3.21
N PHE A 43 0.54 0.61 4.16
CA PHE A 43 0.88 -0.45 5.12
C PHE A 43 -0.32 -0.92 5.93
N ALA A 44 -1.09 0.02 6.50
CA ALA A 44 -2.26 -0.33 7.31
C ALA A 44 -3.32 -1.10 6.50
N LEU A 45 -3.50 -0.77 5.22
CA LEU A 45 -4.45 -1.48 4.35
C LEU A 45 -3.93 -2.88 3.97
N ILE A 46 -2.63 -3.02 3.70
CA ILE A 46 -2.01 -4.32 3.43
C ILE A 46 -2.12 -5.20 4.68
N ASP A 47 -1.71 -4.70 5.84
CA ASP A 47 -1.76 -5.44 7.11
C ASP A 47 -3.20 -5.85 7.45
N ALA A 48 -4.19 -4.98 7.20
CA ALA A 48 -5.61 -5.33 7.37
C ALA A 48 -6.11 -6.39 6.38
N SER A 49 -5.41 -6.59 5.26
CA SER A 49 -5.72 -7.60 4.23
C SER A 49 -5.04 -8.95 4.50
N LEU A 50 -4.01 -9.01 5.35
CA LEU A 50 -3.28 -10.25 5.66
C LEU A 50 -4.16 -11.29 6.38
N ASP A 51 -5.09 -10.83 7.22
CA ASP A 51 -6.02 -11.70 7.95
C ASP A 51 -7.27 -12.08 7.13
N ASP A 52 -7.39 -11.56 5.90
CA ASP A 52 -8.54 -11.80 5.03
C ASP A 52 -8.38 -13.12 4.24
N PRO A 53 -9.30 -14.09 4.40
CA PRO A 53 -9.22 -15.37 3.71
C PRO A 53 -9.13 -15.27 2.18
N ARG A 54 -9.61 -14.16 1.60
CA ARG A 54 -9.61 -13.93 0.15
C ARG A 54 -8.22 -13.70 -0.43
N TRP A 55 -7.24 -13.38 0.42
CA TRP A 55 -5.85 -13.21 0.04
C TRP A 55 -4.99 -14.45 0.32
N GLN A 56 -5.53 -15.54 0.84
CA GLN A 56 -4.72 -16.72 1.19
C GLN A 56 -3.88 -17.28 0.03
N SER A 57 -4.41 -17.25 -1.19
CA SER A 57 -3.67 -17.72 -2.39
C SER A 57 -2.64 -16.71 -2.91
N GLU A 58 -2.71 -15.45 -2.47
CA GLU A 58 -1.93 -14.32 -2.97
C GLU A 58 -1.23 -13.56 -1.82
N LEU A 59 -1.04 -14.24 -0.68
CA LEU A 59 -0.51 -13.63 0.54
C LEU A 59 0.94 -13.19 0.33
N SER A 60 1.71 -13.98 -0.44
CA SER A 60 3.07 -13.65 -0.84
C SER A 60 3.16 -12.33 -1.60
N GLU A 61 2.18 -12.02 -2.43
CA GLU A 61 2.13 -10.83 -3.26
C GLU A 61 1.86 -9.60 -2.40
N LEU A 62 0.95 -9.70 -1.42
CA LEU A 62 0.74 -8.65 -0.43
C LEU A 62 1.99 -8.37 0.39
N LEU A 63 2.66 -9.43 0.87
CA LEU A 63 3.90 -9.29 1.65
C LEU A 63 5.04 -8.72 0.80
N CYS A 64 5.14 -9.13 -0.46
CA CYS A 64 6.11 -8.58 -1.42
C CYS A 64 5.85 -7.08 -1.65
N LEU A 65 4.59 -6.69 -1.86
CA LEU A 65 4.21 -5.29 -2.01
C LEU A 65 4.53 -4.49 -0.75
N ARG A 66 4.26 -5.06 0.43
CA ARG A 66 4.61 -4.49 1.74
C ARG A 66 6.10 -4.20 1.83
N ASP A 67 6.95 -5.20 1.56
CA ASP A 67 8.39 -5.06 1.59
C ASP A 67 8.90 -4.03 0.58
N GLU A 68 8.28 -3.99 -0.61
CA GLU A 68 8.62 -3.03 -1.65
C GLU A 68 8.31 -1.59 -1.22
N ILE A 69 7.17 -1.34 -0.58
CA ILE A 69 6.84 -0.05 0.04
C ILE A 69 7.84 0.28 1.17
N GLY A 70 8.27 -0.73 1.93
CA GLY A 70 9.29 -0.64 2.97
C GLY A 70 10.59 0.03 2.51
N LYS A 71 11.05 -0.33 1.31
CA LYS A 71 12.27 0.27 0.72
C LYS A 71 12.12 1.77 0.51
N TYR A 72 10.94 2.26 0.13
CA TYR A 72 10.68 3.69 0.01
C TYR A 72 10.56 4.39 1.36
N TYR A 73 9.90 3.74 2.32
CA TYR A 73 9.73 4.26 3.67
C TYR A 73 11.08 4.45 4.40
N CYS A 74 11.96 3.44 4.32
CA CYS A 74 13.30 3.47 4.89
C CYS A 74 14.28 4.36 4.09
N GLY A 75 13.88 4.84 2.91
CA GLY A 75 14.73 5.66 2.04
C GLY A 75 15.79 4.87 1.26
N GLU A 76 15.69 3.54 1.23
CA GLU A 76 16.53 2.64 0.43
C GLU A 76 16.22 2.75 -1.07
N ARG A 77 15.00 3.16 -1.42
CA ARG A 77 14.56 3.43 -2.79
C ARG A 77 13.87 4.79 -2.89
N ARG A 78 14.01 5.44 -4.05
CA ARG A 78 13.36 6.71 -4.40
C ARG A 78 12.63 6.58 -5.74
N GLY A 79 11.73 7.50 -6.03
CA GLY A 79 10.94 7.50 -7.24
C GLY A 79 9.83 6.45 -7.16
N ILE A 80 8.91 6.60 -6.20
CA ILE A 80 7.80 5.65 -6.03
C ILE A 80 6.82 5.65 -7.21
N GLY A 81 6.93 6.64 -8.10
CA GLY A 81 6.19 6.71 -9.36
C GLY A 81 6.25 5.42 -10.19
N ALA A 82 7.39 4.72 -10.19
CA ALA A 82 7.54 3.45 -10.91
C ALA A 82 6.66 2.33 -10.32
N LEU A 83 6.56 2.25 -9.00
CA LEU A 83 5.67 1.31 -8.32
C LEU A 83 4.21 1.66 -8.60
N SER A 84 3.85 2.95 -8.54
CA SER A 84 2.48 3.40 -8.82
C SER A 84 2.03 3.15 -10.26
N ALA A 85 2.95 3.09 -11.22
CA ALA A 85 2.64 2.83 -12.63
C ALA A 85 2.47 1.32 -12.94
N ALA A 86 2.89 0.44 -12.04
CA ALA A 86 2.82 -1.00 -12.20
C ALA A 86 1.57 -1.65 -11.56
N MET A 87 0.74 -0.84 -10.89
CA MET A 87 -0.52 -1.27 -10.24
C MET A 87 -1.74 -0.93 -11.10
#